data_AF-A0A4Q3I5F2-F1
#
_entry.id   AF-A0A4Q3I5F2-F1
#
_cell.length_a   1.000
_cell.length_b   1.000
_cell.length_c   1.000
_cell.angle_alpha   90.00
_cell.angle_beta   90.00
_cell.angle_gamma   90.00
#
_symmetry.space_group_name_H-M   'P 1'
#
loop_
_entity.id
_entity.type
_entity.pdbx_description
1 polymer ?
#
loop_
_entity_poly.entity_id
_entity_poly.type
_entity_poly.pdbx_seq_one_letter_code
_entity_poly.pdbx_strand_id
1 'polypeptide(L)' 'TYASKLKDAGVAVNTKTYNGVTHEFFGMGKVVPEAKQALDLAVADLTAAFDKAK' A
#
# COMPACT_ATOMS: atom_id res chain seq x y z
N THR A 1 9.73 -4.82 -11.25
CA THR A 1 8.44 -5.26 -10.67
C THR A 1 7.30 -4.68 -11.48
N TYR A 2 6.05 -5.13 -11.28
CA TYR A 2 4.90 -4.48 -11.95
C TYR A 2 4.82 -2.98 -11.62
N ALA A 3 5.05 -2.62 -10.34
CA ALA A 3 5.16 -1.23 -9.89
C ALA A 3 6.21 -0.41 -10.65
N SER A 4 7.39 -0.97 -10.95
CA SER A 4 8.41 -0.28 -11.75
C SER A 4 7.90 0.04 -13.16
N LYS A 5 7.27 -0.94 -13.83
CA LYS A 5 6.74 -0.73 -15.19
C LYS A 5 5.67 0.37 -15.24
N LEU A 6 4.85 0.47 -14.20
CA LEU A 6 3.86 1.55 -14.06
C LEU A 6 4.55 2.92 -13.88
N LYS A 7 5.59 2.99 -13.03
CA LYS A 7 6.39 4.22 -12.86
C LYS A 7 7.07 4.65 -14.17
N ASP A 8 7.65 3.70 -14.89
CA ASP A 8 8.31 3.96 -16.18
C ASP A 8 7.33 4.49 -17.23
N ALA A 9 6.04 4.13 -17.12
CA ALA A 9 4.95 4.64 -17.94
C ALA A 9 4.36 5.98 -17.46
N GLY A 10 4.95 6.63 -16.44
CA GLY A 10 4.48 7.91 -15.89
C GLY A 10 3.28 7.81 -14.94
N VAL A 11 2.87 6.59 -14.54
CA VAL A 11 1.79 6.40 -13.57
C VAL A 11 2.31 6.70 -12.16
N ALA A 12 1.56 7.48 -11.39
CA ALA A 12 1.87 7.72 -9.98
C ALA A 12 1.74 6.43 -9.17
N VAL A 13 2.82 6.00 -8.51
CA VAL A 13 2.87 4.72 -7.79
C VAL A 13 3.60 4.88 -6.47
N ASN A 14 2.92 4.52 -5.38
CA ASN A 14 3.53 4.26 -4.08
C ASN A 14 3.60 2.74 -3.85
N THR A 15 4.79 2.18 -3.63
CA THR A 15 4.96 0.74 -3.42
C THR A 15 5.81 0.50 -2.20
N LYS A 16 5.30 -0.34 -1.30
CA LYS A 16 5.97 -0.74 -0.06
C LYS A 16 6.00 -2.27 0.04
N THR A 17 7.19 -2.83 0.25
CA THR A 17 7.36 -4.24 0.61
C THR A 17 7.39 -4.37 2.12
N TYR A 18 6.57 -5.29 2.65
CA TYR A 18 6.61 -5.72 4.04
C TYR A 18 7.30 -7.09 4.09
N ASN A 19 8.50 -7.15 4.66
CA ASN A 19 9.27 -8.40 4.74
C ASN A 19 8.83 -9.20 5.97
N GLY A 20 8.91 -10.53 5.90
CA GLY A 20 8.63 -11.42 7.03
C GLY A 20 7.16 -11.76 7.27
N VAL A 21 6.27 -11.30 6.40
CA VAL A 21 4.83 -11.63 6.42
C VAL A 21 4.48 -12.62 5.31
N THR A 22 3.34 -13.30 5.45
CA THR A 22 2.80 -14.16 4.41
C THR A 22 1.91 -13.38 3.43
N HIS A 23 1.58 -14.01 2.30
CA HIS A 23 0.41 -13.59 1.54
C HIS A 23 -0.84 -13.58 2.46
N GLU A 24 -1.79 -12.70 2.18
CA GLU A 24 -3.01 -12.47 2.99
C GLU A 24 -2.81 -11.88 4.40
N PHE A 25 -1.62 -11.40 4.76
CA PHE A 25 -1.42 -10.81 6.10
C PHE A 25 -2.27 -9.55 6.38
N PHE A 26 -2.82 -8.86 5.36
CA PHE A 26 -3.65 -7.66 5.51
C PHE A 26 -4.85 -7.85 6.47
N GLY A 27 -5.45 -9.05 6.49
CA GLY A 27 -6.56 -9.38 7.40
C GLY A 27 -6.14 -9.64 8.85
N MET A 28 -4.85 -9.68 9.14
CA MET A 28 -4.31 -10.16 10.42
C MET A 28 -3.95 -9.03 11.39
N GLY A 29 -4.53 -7.84 11.26
CA GLY A 29 -4.19 -6.65 12.06
C GLY A 29 -4.26 -6.81 13.59
N LYS A 30 -4.91 -7.86 14.10
CA LYS A 30 -4.93 -8.19 15.53
C LYS A 30 -3.61 -8.82 16.04
N VAL A 31 -2.85 -9.49 15.18
CA VAL A 31 -1.70 -10.32 15.56
C VAL A 31 -0.44 -10.08 14.71
N VAL A 32 -0.58 -9.41 13.57
CA VAL A 32 0.53 -8.99 12.70
C VAL A 32 0.59 -7.45 12.67
N PRO A 33 1.55 -6.82 13.37
CA PRO A 33 1.66 -5.36 13.41
C PRO A 33 1.80 -4.71 12.03
N GLU A 34 2.52 -5.35 11.12
CA GLU A 34 2.72 -4.91 9.73
C GLU A 34 1.38 -4.80 8.98
N ALA A 35 0.38 -5.62 9.32
CA ALA A 35 -0.93 -5.58 8.66
C ALA A 35 -1.65 -4.26 8.94
N LYS A 36 -1.58 -3.78 10.20
CA LYS A 36 -2.10 -2.45 10.54
C LYS A 36 -1.33 -1.35 9.81
N GLN A 37 0.00 -1.44 9.76
CA GLN A 37 0.83 -0.45 9.06
C GLN A 37 0.53 -0.39 7.56
N ALA A 38 0.28 -1.55 6.93
CA ALA A 38 -0.06 -1.65 5.52
C ALA A 38 -1.44 -1.09 5.22
N LEU A 39 -2.42 -1.33 6.10
CA LEU A 39 -3.74 -0.73 6.01
C LEU A 39 -3.67 0.79 6.17
N ASP A 40 -2.96 1.29 7.18
CA ASP A 40 -2.82 2.73 7.45
C ASP A 40 -2.17 3.45 6.25
N LEU A 41 -1.14 2.85 5.62
CA LEU A 41 -0.52 3.38 4.40
C LEU A 41 -1.51 3.46 3.23
N ALA A 42 -2.25 2.37 2.97
CA ALA A 42 -3.22 2.33 1.88
C ALA A 42 -4.37 3.34 2.07
N VAL A 43 -4.85 3.48 3.31
CA VAL A 43 -5.90 4.46 3.66
C VAL A 43 -5.41 5.89 3.49
N ALA A 44 -4.17 6.20 3.90
CA ALA A 44 -3.59 7.52 3.72
C ALA A 44 -3.48 7.90 2.24
N ASP A 45 -2.98 7.00 1.39
CA ASP A 45 -2.87 7.24 -0.06
C ASP A 45 -4.24 7.40 -0.72
N LEU A 46 -5.22 6.57 -0.32
CA LEU A 46 -6.59 6.66 -0.86
C LEU A 46 -7.27 7.98 -0.46
N THR A 47 -7.13 8.41 0.78
CA THR A 47 -7.68 9.67 1.28
C THR A 47 -7.07 10.86 0.52
N ALA A 48 -5.73 10.86 0.36
CA ALA A 48 -5.04 11.90 -0.39
C ALA A 48 -5.45 11.93 -1.87
N ALA A 49 -5.74 10.78 -2.48
CA ALA A 49 -6.24 10.70 -3.85
C ALA A 49 -7.65 11.32 -3.98
N PHE A 50 -8.55 11.04 -3.04
CA PHE A 50 -9.87 11.68 -3.00
C PHE A 50 -9.80 13.18 -2.75
N ASP A 51 -8.89 13.65 -1.90
CA ASP A 51 -8.71 15.08 -1.66
C ASP A 51 -8.16 15.82 -2.88
N LYS A 52 -7.28 15.19 -3.67
CA LYS A 52 -6.79 15.75 -4.95
C LYS A 52 -7.83 15.76 -6.07
N ALA A 53 -8.86 14.93 -5.97
CA ALA A 53 -9.91 14.80 -6.97
C ALA A 53 -11.07 15.79 -6.76
N LYS A 54 -11.10 16.48 -5.61
CA LYS A 54 -11.99 17.63 -5.36
C LYS A 54 -11.52 18.85 -6.15
#